data_AF-A0A1F8ML64-F1
#
_entry.id   AF-A0A1F8ML64-F1
#
_cell.length_a   1.000
_cell.length_b   1.000
_cell.length_c   1.000
_cell.angle_alpha   90.00
_cell.angle_beta   90.00
_cell.angle_gamma   90.00
#
_symmetry.space_group_name_H-M   'P 1'
#
loop_
_entity.id
_entity.type
_entity.pdbx_description
1 polymer ?
#
loop_
_entity_poly.entity_id
_entity_poly.type
_entity_poly.pdbx_seq_one_letter_code
_entity_poly.pdbx_strand_id
1 'polypeptide(L)'
;MVKIGIIRCYENSERCAGWNCFPAMANRTGKFEGYDKIEIVGFDTCGGCGHGKADKIVKNAKKLKQHGAEVIHLGNCIVGDCPSRDIYIKELKKRVKLPIIERTHGGPTPEQMAAYRAAEEAKKAKAAAARKARRERAKAGK
;
A
#
# COMPACT_ATOMS: atom_id res chain seq x y z
N MET A 1 10.41 -6.32 20.01
CA MET A 1 9.13 -5.93 19.41
C MET A 1 9.32 -4.55 18.84
N VAL A 2 8.90 -4.32 17.59
CA VAL A 2 9.09 -3.05 16.87
C VAL A 2 7.73 -2.45 16.57
N LYS A 3 7.53 -1.20 16.99
CA LYS A 3 6.31 -0.43 16.74
C LYS A 3 6.41 0.35 15.44
N ILE A 4 5.55 0.00 14.48
CA ILE A 4 5.64 0.50 13.12
C ILE A 4 4.48 1.46 12.81
N GLY A 5 4.82 2.63 12.29
CA GLY A 5 3.90 3.49 11.56
C GLY A 5 4.08 3.29 10.05
N ILE A 6 2.99 3.27 9.29
CA ILE A 6 3.05 3.21 7.83
C ILE A 6 2.39 4.46 7.26
N ILE A 7 3.07 5.14 6.33
CA ILE A 7 2.52 6.25 5.58
C ILE A 7 2.38 5.89 4.11
N ARG A 8 1.20 6.11 3.54
CA ARG A 8 0.87 5.80 2.14
C ARG A 8 0.43 7.04 1.35
N CYS A 9 0.38 6.94 0.03
CA CYS A 9 -0.17 8.01 -0.79
C CYS A 9 -1.67 8.19 -0.52
N TYR A 10 -2.09 9.45 -0.35
CA TYR A 10 -3.49 9.84 -0.18
C TYR A 10 -4.33 9.53 -1.42
N GLU A 11 -3.87 9.92 -2.60
CA GLU A 11 -4.59 9.63 -3.87
C GLU A 11 -4.77 8.13 -4.07
N ASN A 12 -3.70 7.36 -3.85
CA ASN A 12 -3.76 5.91 -3.98
C ASN A 12 -4.59 5.24 -2.86
N SER A 13 -5.03 5.98 -1.83
CA SER A 13 -5.87 5.47 -0.75
C SER A 13 -7.29 5.16 -1.18
N GLU A 14 -7.80 5.81 -2.23
CA GLU A 14 -9.14 5.54 -2.75
C GLU A 14 -9.25 4.16 -3.38
N ARG A 15 -8.16 3.68 -3.99
CA ARG A 15 -8.14 2.44 -4.79
C ARG A 15 -7.29 1.32 -4.23
N CYS A 16 -6.66 1.51 -3.08
CA CYS A 16 -5.87 0.50 -2.42
C CYS A 16 -6.14 0.64 -0.93
N ALA A 17 -6.34 -0.43 -0.17
CA ALA A 17 -6.49 -0.34 1.28
C ALA A 17 -5.18 -0.64 2.03
N GLY A 18 -4.09 -0.92 1.31
CA GLY A 18 -2.89 -1.55 1.88
C GLY A 18 -2.87 -3.07 1.68
N TRP A 19 -3.58 -3.59 0.66
CA TRP A 19 -3.73 -5.02 0.39
C TRP A 19 -2.42 -5.80 0.28
N ASN A 20 -1.32 -5.15 -0.11
CA ASN A 20 0.00 -5.78 -0.13
C ASN A 20 0.89 -5.31 1.03
N CYS A 21 0.61 -4.16 1.65
CA CYS A 21 1.37 -3.65 2.80
C CYS A 21 1.15 -4.53 4.04
N PHE A 22 -0.11 -4.85 4.35
CA PHE A 22 -0.44 -5.62 5.56
C PHE A 22 0.02 -7.08 5.47
N PRO A 23 -0.18 -7.81 4.36
CA PRO A 23 0.37 -9.16 4.25
C PRO A 23 1.89 -9.20 4.31
N ALA A 24 2.58 -8.22 3.71
CA ALA A 24 4.04 -8.16 3.82
C ALA A 24 4.49 -7.94 5.27
N MET A 25 3.78 -7.11 6.03
CA MET A 25 4.03 -6.92 7.46
C MET A 25 3.74 -8.20 8.26
N ALA A 26 2.59 -8.84 8.04
CA ALA A 26 2.19 -10.06 8.74
C ALA A 26 3.15 -11.23 8.48
N ASN A 27 3.58 -11.38 7.22
CA ASN A 27 4.49 -12.43 6.78
C ASN A 27 5.96 -12.05 6.93
N ARG A 28 6.27 -10.84 7.41
CA ARG A 28 7.64 -10.32 7.61
C ARG A 28 8.49 -10.39 6.34
N THR A 29 7.90 -10.05 5.20
CA THR A 29 8.57 -10.06 3.89
C THR A 29 8.90 -8.65 3.40
N GLY A 30 9.80 -8.53 2.43
CA GLY A 30 10.15 -7.25 1.81
C GLY A 30 10.91 -6.36 2.78
N LYS A 31 10.37 -5.20 3.14
CA LYS A 31 11.04 -4.28 4.08
C LYS A 31 10.76 -4.56 5.54
N PHE A 32 10.02 -5.62 5.83
CA PHE A 32 9.79 -6.11 7.18
C PHE A 32 10.69 -7.32 7.54
N GLU A 33 11.56 -7.73 6.62
CA GLU A 33 12.55 -8.79 6.88
C GLU A 33 13.50 -8.36 7.99
N GLY A 34 13.79 -9.28 8.92
CA GLY A 34 14.63 -9.02 10.09
C GLY A 34 13.89 -8.44 11.31
N TYR A 35 12.58 -8.20 11.23
CA TYR A 35 11.78 -7.90 12.41
C TYR A 35 11.22 -9.16 13.06
N ASP A 36 11.60 -9.44 14.31
CA ASP A 36 11.06 -10.58 15.08
C ASP A 36 9.56 -10.44 15.36
N LYS A 37 9.18 -9.31 15.96
CA LYS A 37 7.80 -8.99 16.36
C LYS A 37 7.45 -7.57 15.92
N ILE A 38 6.30 -7.42 15.27
CA ILE A 38 5.80 -6.14 14.75
C ILE A 38 4.47 -5.81 15.43
N GLU A 39 4.32 -4.56 15.85
CA GLU A 39 3.06 -3.97 16.29
C GLU A 39 2.77 -2.75 15.39
N ILE A 40 1.58 -2.68 14.81
CA ILE A 40 1.19 -1.52 14.01
C ILE A 40 0.61 -0.42 14.91
N VAL A 41 1.26 0.74 14.92
CA VAL A 41 0.80 1.92 15.66
C VAL A 41 -0.22 2.71 14.86
N GLY A 42 -0.06 2.74 13.53
CA GLY A 42 -0.99 3.44 12.67
C GLY A 42 -0.67 3.31 11.19
N PHE A 43 -1.70 3.53 10.39
CA PHE A 43 -1.67 3.52 8.93
C PHE A 43 -2.29 4.84 8.44
N ASP A 44 -1.45 5.79 8.03
CA ASP A 44 -1.87 7.15 7.68
C ASP A 44 -1.46 7.48 6.23
N THR A 45 -2.00 8.57 5.69
CA THR A 45 -1.67 9.06 4.35
C THR A 45 -0.62 10.17 4.40
N CYS A 46 -0.02 10.49 3.26
CA CYS A 46 0.86 11.67 3.11
C CYS A 46 0.11 13.02 3.22
N GLY A 47 -1.24 13.00 3.28
CA GLY A 47 -2.08 14.19 3.36
C GLY A 47 -2.34 14.90 2.02
N GLY A 48 -2.07 14.22 0.89
CA GLY A 48 -2.33 14.71 -0.46
C GLY A 48 -1.11 15.35 -1.14
N CYS A 49 -1.26 15.63 -2.44
CA CYS A 49 -0.24 16.27 -3.25
C CYS A 49 0.03 17.69 -2.71
N GLY A 50 1.15 17.85 -2.00
CA GLY A 50 1.53 19.12 -1.37
C GLY A 50 2.22 20.11 -2.31
N HIS A 51 2.28 19.83 -3.62
CA HIS A 51 3.03 20.60 -4.61
C HIS A 51 4.47 20.94 -4.14
N GLY A 52 5.20 19.93 -3.64
CA GLY A 52 6.55 20.11 -3.10
C GLY A 52 6.63 20.47 -1.60
N LYS A 53 5.51 20.65 -0.90
CA LYS A 53 5.49 20.88 0.56
C LYS A 53 5.35 19.57 1.34
N ALA A 54 6.18 19.40 2.38
CA ALA A 54 6.21 18.20 3.21
C ALA A 54 5.47 18.34 4.55
N ASP A 55 4.84 19.48 4.86
CA ASP A 55 4.30 19.73 6.20
C ASP A 55 3.20 18.75 6.61
N LYS A 56 2.36 18.33 5.67
CA LYS A 56 1.27 17.38 5.95
C LYS A 56 1.81 16.00 6.32
N ILE A 57 2.72 15.45 5.52
CA ILE A 57 3.33 14.15 5.80
C ILE A 57 4.17 14.19 7.08
N VAL A 58 4.88 15.28 7.34
CA VAL A 58 5.64 15.47 8.58
C VAL A 58 4.71 15.55 9.80
N LYS A 59 3.58 16.25 9.69
CA LYS A 59 2.56 16.30 10.76
C LYS A 59 2.04 14.90 11.08
N ASN A 60 1.69 14.12 10.07
CA ASN A 60 1.18 12.76 10.24
C ASN A 60 2.25 11.82 10.83
N ALA A 61 3.49 11.92 10.35
CA ALA A 61 4.62 11.18 10.92
C ALA A 61 4.88 11.53 12.40
N LYS A 62 4.75 12.81 12.78
CA LYS A 62 4.85 13.23 14.18
C LYS A 62 3.73 12.67 15.04
N LYS A 63 2.49 12.57 14.52
CA LYS A 63 1.40 11.89 15.24
C LYS A 63 1.72 10.42 15.47
N LEU A 64 2.17 9.70 14.44
CA LEU A 64 2.59 8.30 14.57
C LEU A 64 3.68 8.15 15.66
N LYS A 65 4.68 9.05 15.66
CA LYS A 65 5.70 9.11 16.72
C LYS A 65 5.09 9.33 18.11
N GLN A 66 4.17 10.28 18.25
CA GLN A 66 3.50 10.58 19.53
C GLN A 66 2.69 9.40 20.05
N HIS A 67 2.13 8.58 19.15
CA HIS A 67 1.43 7.35 19.49
C HIS A 67 2.36 6.15 19.71
N GLY A 68 3.68 6.34 19.66
CA GLY A 68 4.67 5.32 20.02
C GLY A 68 5.30 4.57 18.83
N ALA A 69 5.19 5.08 17.60
CA ALA A 69 5.91 4.49 16.48
C ALA A 69 7.43 4.69 16.66
N GLU A 70 8.18 3.59 16.56
CA GLU A 70 9.64 3.55 16.62
C GLU A 70 10.26 3.66 15.23
N VAL A 71 9.55 3.23 14.20
CA VAL A 71 9.97 3.29 12.80
C VAL A 71 8.79 3.67 11.91
N ILE A 72 9.06 4.41 10.83
CA ILE A 72 8.07 4.77 9.83
C ILE A 72 8.44 4.15 8.48
N HIS A 73 7.54 3.33 7.93
CA HIS A 73 7.65 2.82 6.57
C HIS A 73 6.84 3.68 5.60
N LEU A 74 7.48 4.08 4.50
CA LEU A 74 6.79 4.71 3.38
C LEU A 74 6.29 3.63 2.42
N GLY A 75 4.99 3.65 2.12
CA GLY A 75 4.38 2.71 1.19
C GLY A 75 4.99 2.81 -0.22
N ASN A 76 4.94 1.70 -0.96
CA ASN A 76 5.50 1.61 -2.32
C ASN A 76 4.99 2.71 -3.25
N CYS A 77 3.71 3.11 -3.12
CA CYS A 77 3.11 4.19 -3.91
C CYS A 77 3.75 5.57 -3.70
N ILE A 78 4.36 5.84 -2.53
CA ILE A 78 5.12 7.09 -2.33
C ILE A 78 6.52 6.95 -2.94
N VAL A 79 7.17 5.81 -2.73
CA VAL A 79 8.57 5.62 -3.15
C VAL A 79 8.71 5.38 -4.66
N GLY A 80 7.71 4.78 -5.31
CA GLY A 80 7.72 4.50 -6.74
C GLY A 80 7.35 5.70 -7.60
N ASP A 81 6.21 6.33 -7.30
CA ASP A 81 5.52 7.19 -8.27
C ASP A 81 5.30 8.64 -7.80
N CYS A 82 5.76 9.01 -6.60
CA CYS A 82 5.53 10.35 -6.08
C CYS A 82 6.63 11.35 -6.51
N PRO A 83 6.28 12.46 -7.20
CA PRO A 83 7.25 13.48 -7.60
C PRO A 83 7.94 14.17 -6.42
N SER A 84 7.29 14.20 -5.25
CA SER A 84 7.82 14.84 -4.03
C SER A 84 8.50 13.85 -3.08
N ARG A 85 8.78 12.61 -3.52
CA ARG A 85 9.40 11.56 -2.71
C ARG A 85 10.65 12.04 -1.99
N ASP A 86 11.60 12.64 -2.70
CA ASP A 86 12.90 13.00 -2.14
C ASP A 86 12.77 14.11 -1.09
N ILE A 87 11.86 15.06 -1.34
CA ILE A 87 11.51 16.11 -0.38
C ILE A 87 10.92 15.48 0.88
N TYR A 88 10.00 14.51 0.74
CA TYR A 88 9.39 13.84 1.88
C TYR A 88 10.43 13.08 2.72
N ILE A 89 11.29 12.29 2.08
CA ILE A 89 12.31 11.51 2.81
C ILE A 89 13.27 12.46 3.54
N LYS A 90 13.75 13.52 2.88
CA LYS A 90 14.65 14.51 3.47
C LYS A 90 14.02 15.20 4.68
N GLU A 91 12.80 15.70 4.52
CA GLU A 91 12.11 16.45 5.57
C GLU A 91 11.67 15.55 6.74
N LEU A 92 11.27 14.30 6.47
CA LEU A 92 10.94 13.32 7.51
C LEU A 92 12.19 12.98 8.35
N LYS A 93 13.32 12.67 7.71
CA LYS A 93 14.58 12.39 8.40
C LYS A 93 15.02 13.59 9.25
N LYS A 94 14.90 14.82 8.71
CA LYS A 94 15.27 16.05 9.40
C LYS A 94 14.36 16.38 10.60
N ARG A 95 13.04 16.25 10.44
CA ARG A 95 12.05 16.82 11.38
C ARG A 95 11.42 15.81 12.35
N VAL A 96 11.40 14.52 12.02
CA VAL A 96 10.70 13.50 12.83
C VAL A 96 11.66 12.76 13.78
N LYS A 97 12.96 12.70 13.45
CA LYS A 97 13.98 12.00 14.24
C LYS A 97 13.57 10.55 14.57
N LEU A 98 13.08 9.84 13.56
CA LEU A 98 12.82 8.39 13.59
C LEU A 98 13.44 7.77 12.33
N PRO A 99 13.81 6.48 12.37
CA PRO A 99 14.15 5.72 11.17
C PRO A 99 13.01 5.78 10.15
N ILE A 100 13.35 6.21 8.93
CA ILE A 100 12.44 6.25 7.79
C ILE A 100 12.88 5.17 6.82
N ILE A 101 12.03 4.15 6.65
CA ILE A 101 12.29 3.02 5.75
C ILE A 101 11.48 3.21 4.49
N GLU A 102 12.15 3.11 3.35
CA GLU A 102 11.53 3.25 2.04
C GLU A 102 10.98 1.90 1.59
N ARG A 103 9.69 1.89 1.20
CA ARG A 103 8.87 0.74 0.79
C ARG A 103 8.36 -0.09 1.96
N THR A 104 7.26 -0.80 1.69
CA THR A 104 6.66 -1.78 2.59
C THR A 104 6.86 -3.19 2.04
N HIS A 105 6.34 -3.45 0.84
CA HIS A 105 6.33 -4.78 0.24
C HIS A 105 7.21 -4.86 -1.02
N GLY A 106 7.58 -6.08 -1.41
CA GLY A 106 8.20 -6.34 -2.71
C GLY A 106 7.21 -6.21 -3.88
N GLY A 107 7.70 -6.36 -5.11
CA GLY A 107 6.82 -6.65 -6.23
C GLY A 107 6.12 -8.00 -6.03
N PRO A 108 4.99 -8.25 -6.73
CA PRO A 108 4.34 -9.55 -6.66
C PRO A 108 5.29 -10.66 -7.12
N THR A 109 5.30 -11.79 -6.41
CA THR A 109 6.08 -12.97 -6.80
C THR A 109 5.55 -13.57 -8.12
N PRO A 110 6.35 -14.33 -8.88
CA PRO A 110 5.87 -15.03 -10.07
C PRO A 110 4.61 -15.88 -9.80
N GLU A 111 4.55 -16.53 -8.64
CA GLU A 111 3.40 -17.31 -8.18
C GLU A 111 2.17 -16.43 -7.94
N GLN A 112 2.32 -15.29 -7.26
CA GLN A 112 1.23 -14.32 -7.08
C GLN A 112 0.73 -13.78 -8.42
N MET A 113 1.65 -13.50 -9.35
CA MET A 113 1.29 -13.04 -10.70
C MET A 113 0.55 -14.12 -11.49
N ALA A 114 0.93 -15.39 -11.36
CA ALA A 114 0.22 -16.51 -11.95
C ALA A 114 -1.20 -16.64 -11.37
N ALA A 115 -1.34 -16.54 -10.05
CA ALA A 115 -2.64 -16.55 -9.37
C ALA A 115 -3.54 -15.38 -9.83
N TYR A 116 -2.99 -14.17 -9.96
CA TYR A 116 -3.75 -13.02 -10.48
C TYR A 116 -4.23 -13.24 -11.92
N ARG A 117 -3.38 -13.80 -12.78
CA ARG A 117 -3.75 -14.13 -14.16
C ARG A 117 -4.86 -15.17 -14.22
N ALA A 118 -4.73 -16.26 -13.44
CA ALA A 118 -5.75 -17.31 -13.36
C ALA A 118 -7.09 -16.77 -12.85
N ALA A 119 -7.07 -15.90 -11.82
CA ALA A 119 -8.27 -15.26 -11.29
C ALA A 119 -8.96 -14.36 -12.33
N GLU A 120 -8.19 -13.59 -13.09
CA GLU A 120 -8.71 -12.74 -14.17
C GLU A 120 -9.29 -13.56 -15.32
N GLU A 121 -8.64 -14.67 -15.71
CA GLU A 121 -9.16 -15.61 -16.71
C GLU A 121 -10.48 -16.24 -16.27
N ALA A 122 -10.56 -16.72 -15.02
CA ALA A 122 -11.78 -17.27 -14.45
C ALA A 122 -12.93 -16.24 -14.44
N LYS A 123 -12.62 -14.98 -14.08
CA LYS A 123 -13.59 -13.87 -14.10
C LYS A 123 -14.09 -13.59 -15.51
N LYS A 124 -13.21 -13.55 -16.52
CA LYS A 124 -13.56 -13.39 -17.94
C LYS A 124 -14.43 -14.55 -18.44
N ALA A 125 -14.06 -15.79 -18.12
CA ALA A 125 -14.82 -16.97 -18.50
C ALA A 125 -16.23 -16.93 -17.89
N LYS A 126 -16.36 -16.61 -16.60
CA LYS A 126 -17.66 -16.47 -15.92
C LYS A 126 -18.51 -15.36 -16.54
N ALA A 127 -17.91 -14.22 -16.86
CA ALA A 127 -18.60 -13.12 -17.53
C ALA A 127 -19.06 -13.48 -18.96
N ALA A 128 -18.24 -14.20 -19.72
CA ALA A 128 -18.58 -14.69 -21.05
C ALA A 128 -19.72 -15.71 -21.02
N ALA A 129 -19.66 -16.68 -20.08
CA ALA A 129 -20.72 -17.66 -19.87
C ALA A 129 -22.05 -16.97 -19.47
N ALA A 130 -22.00 -16.00 -18.56
CA ALA A 130 -23.19 -15.22 -18.17
C ALA A 130 -23.78 -14.42 -19.35
N ARG A 131 -22.94 -13.83 -20.19
CA ARG A 131 -23.38 -13.13 -21.42
C ARG A 131 -24.01 -14.09 -22.43
N LYS A 132 -23.43 -15.28 -22.63
CA LYS A 132 -23.97 -16.32 -23.52
C LYS A 132 -25.34 -16.79 -23.03
N ALA A 133 -25.45 -17.17 -21.75
CA ALA A 133 -26.71 -17.60 -21.14
C ALA A 133 -27.79 -16.51 -21.23
N ARG A 134 -27.44 -15.23 -21.03
CA ARG A 134 -28.39 -14.11 -21.20
C ARG A 134 -28.90 -13.99 -22.64
N ARG A 135 -28.03 -14.19 -23.64
CA ARG A 135 -28.41 -14.16 -25.06
C ARG A 135 -29.32 -15.33 -25.44
N GLU A 136 -29.03 -16.53 -24.94
CA GLU A 136 -29.84 -17.72 -25.20
C GLU A 136 -31.24 -17.60 -24.60
N ARG A 137 -31.35 -17.13 -23.35
CA ARG A 137 -32.66 -16.84 -22.72
C ARG A 137 -33.46 -15.80 -23.49
N ALA A 138 -32.82 -14.75 -24.00
CA ALA A 138 -33.48 -13.73 -24.81
C ALA A 138 -33.97 -14.25 -26.17
N LYS A 139 -33.35 -15.30 -26.72
CA LYS A 139 -33.78 -15.95 -27.95
C LYS A 139 -34.93 -16.95 -27.75
N ALA A 140 -34.96 -17.64 -26.60
CA ALA A 140 -35.99 -18.65 -26.29
C ALA A 140 -37.33 -18.07 -25.80
N GLY A 141 -37.35 -16.78 -25.42
CA GLY A 141 -38.58 -16.05 -25.08
C GLY A 141 -39.21 -15.26 -26.23
N LYS A 142 -38.73 -15.48 -27.46
CA LYS A 142 -39.34 -15.03 -28.73
C LYS A 142 -39.85 -16.26 -29.48
#